data_AF-A0AA43RXJ5-F1
#
_entry.id   AF-A0AA43RXJ5-F1
#
_cell.length_a   1.000
_cell.length_b   1.000
_cell.length_c   1.000
_cell.angle_alpha   90.00
_cell.angle_beta   90.00
_cell.angle_gamma   90.00
#
_symmetry.space_group_name_H-M   'P 1'
#
loop_
_entity.id
_entity.type
_entity.pdbx_description
1 polymer ?
#
loop_
_entity_poly.entity_id
_entity_poly.type
_entity_poly.pdbx_seq_one_letter_code
_entity_poly.pdbx_strand_id
1 'polypeptide(L)'
;MSICNKNNIFEYATSELSHDAFIAWLVSYSYENTSQDDVKMSELSKRFVDELLTKDSYGNKIIDVSNLKLKSVERQWKRIDVLANYGDSKFILIEDKLLTSEHNEQIKKYKDLVLANENFQTDETSICCVYYKIYEECWDQSDEKKYINIVNRKRLIEFFGNDENKVIVQGNIILQSYYNFLLSIEDKYKFNKPISQWSDLTYAGYYQYLVANKLENIDWIIWKWTHRPSGGQYICSWSTTELQTLVNKLLIIKVANNYLENIYFNLDHGKNYKGYDTVLMLNIRVSFFKSVSELKEMGANEKVKELRVILQEEVDKYKGEKNVDLVFLRKDFRLGKTTSLGFFPYTEIENFKDCYKHAMIIAERFIKRINKEYDKFSLQ
;
A
#
# COMPACT_ATOMS: atom_id res chain seq x y z
N MET A 1 -14.35 -3.50 21.33
CA MET A 1 -13.86 -4.82 21.77
C MET A 1 -13.38 -5.54 20.52
N SER A 2 -12.10 -5.90 20.44
CA SER A 2 -11.62 -6.78 19.38
C SER A 2 -12.30 -8.13 19.61
N ILE A 3 -13.13 -8.58 18.66
CA ILE A 3 -13.69 -9.92 18.67
C ILE A 3 -12.54 -10.86 18.26
N CYS A 4 -11.57 -11.05 19.15
CA CYS A 4 -10.62 -12.15 19.03
C CYS A 4 -11.38 -13.40 19.47
N ASN A 5 -12.02 -14.05 18.50
CA ASN A 5 -12.71 -15.29 18.77
C ASN A 5 -11.65 -16.39 18.82
N LYS A 6 -11.15 -16.73 20.01
CA LYS A 6 -10.14 -17.79 20.24
C LYS A 6 -10.54 -19.14 19.62
N ASN A 7 -11.80 -19.33 19.25
CA ASN A 7 -12.32 -20.54 18.62
C ASN A 7 -12.48 -20.39 17.09
N ASN A 8 -11.88 -19.37 16.46
CA ASN A 8 -11.92 -19.16 15.01
C ASN A 8 -10.70 -19.82 14.35
N ILE A 9 -10.95 -20.74 13.41
CA ILE A 9 -9.90 -21.49 12.71
C ILE A 9 -8.91 -20.58 11.95
N PHE A 10 -9.37 -19.43 11.43
CA PHE A 10 -8.52 -18.50 10.68
C PHE A 10 -7.58 -17.66 11.57
N GLU A 11 -7.77 -17.66 12.89
CA GLU A 11 -6.78 -17.10 13.82
C GLU A 11 -5.53 -17.99 13.93
N TYR A 12 -5.65 -19.26 13.57
CA TYR A 12 -4.56 -20.25 13.59
C TYR A 12 -4.05 -20.58 12.18
N ALA A 13 -4.93 -20.54 11.19
CA ALA A 13 -4.64 -20.85 9.79
C ALA A 13 -4.17 -19.60 9.02
N THR A 14 -3.12 -18.94 9.51
CA THR A 14 -2.70 -17.61 9.04
C THR A 14 -1.77 -17.64 7.81
N SER A 15 -1.64 -18.79 7.15
CA SER A 15 -0.82 -18.92 5.93
C SER A 15 -1.65 -18.67 4.68
N GLU A 16 -1.02 -18.14 3.63
CA GLU A 16 -1.62 -18.00 2.28
C GLU A 16 -2.24 -19.35 1.83
N LEU A 17 -1.55 -20.48 2.06
CA LEU A 17 -2.09 -21.82 1.74
C LEU A 17 -3.44 -22.18 2.40
N SER A 18 -3.72 -21.64 3.59
CA SER A 18 -4.99 -21.87 4.27
C SER A 18 -6.13 -21.04 3.65
N HIS A 19 -5.78 -19.87 3.14
CA HIS A 19 -6.67 -18.98 2.41
C HIS A 19 -6.97 -19.55 1.01
N ASP A 20 -5.97 -20.07 0.31
CA ASP A 20 -6.15 -20.84 -0.94
C ASP A 20 -7.13 -22.00 -0.73
N ALA A 21 -7.00 -22.71 0.39
CA ALA A 21 -7.90 -23.81 0.74
C ALA A 21 -9.35 -23.33 0.88
N PHE A 22 -9.55 -22.23 1.60
CA PHE A 22 -10.87 -21.65 1.80
C PHE A 22 -11.50 -21.17 0.48
N ILE A 23 -10.72 -20.47 -0.35
CA ILE A 23 -11.18 -19.98 -1.66
C ILE A 23 -11.57 -21.16 -2.56
N ALA A 24 -10.70 -22.16 -2.70
CA ALA A 24 -10.99 -23.36 -3.49
C ALA A 24 -12.20 -24.14 -2.94
N TRP A 25 -12.31 -24.26 -1.61
CA TRP A 25 -13.46 -24.88 -0.95
C TRP A 25 -14.76 -24.16 -1.30
N LEU A 26 -14.80 -22.82 -1.20
CA LEU A 26 -15.99 -22.03 -1.53
C LEU A 26 -16.32 -22.12 -3.03
N VAL A 27 -15.33 -22.02 -3.91
CA VAL A 27 -15.51 -22.16 -5.36
C VAL A 27 -16.01 -23.54 -5.73
N SER A 28 -15.59 -24.61 -5.04
CA SER A 28 -16.00 -25.98 -5.38
C SER A 28 -17.53 -26.20 -5.31
N TYR A 29 -18.28 -25.45 -4.52
CA TYR A 29 -19.75 -25.52 -4.51
C TYR A 29 -20.42 -25.06 -5.82
N SER A 30 -19.66 -24.48 -6.75
CA SER A 30 -20.13 -24.17 -8.11
C SER A 30 -20.17 -25.39 -9.06
N TYR A 31 -19.83 -26.60 -8.60
CA TYR A 31 -20.05 -27.84 -9.37
C TYR A 31 -21.55 -28.10 -9.62
N GLU A 32 -21.88 -28.60 -10.82
CA GLU A 32 -23.27 -28.90 -11.22
C GLU A 32 -23.96 -29.96 -10.36
N ASN A 33 -23.19 -30.90 -9.80
CA ASN A 33 -23.72 -32.03 -9.03
C ASN A 33 -23.82 -31.73 -7.53
N THR A 34 -24.05 -30.47 -7.15
CA THR A 34 -24.23 -30.12 -5.74
C THR A 34 -25.49 -30.82 -5.22
N SER A 35 -25.38 -31.44 -4.04
CA SER A 35 -26.50 -32.14 -3.43
C SER A 35 -27.65 -31.17 -3.15
N GLN A 36 -28.88 -31.68 -2.97
CA GLN A 36 -30.01 -30.83 -2.54
C GLN A 36 -29.71 -30.09 -1.23
N ASP A 37 -28.88 -30.67 -0.37
CA ASP A 37 -28.45 -30.07 0.90
C ASP A 37 -27.49 -28.88 0.71
N ASP A 38 -26.86 -28.77 -0.48
CA ASP A 38 -25.85 -27.75 -0.80
C ASP A 38 -26.38 -26.61 -1.70
N VAL A 39 -27.67 -26.57 -2.04
CA VAL A 39 -28.24 -25.58 -2.98
C VAL A 39 -27.87 -24.15 -2.58
N LYS A 40 -28.02 -23.80 -1.29
CA LYS A 40 -27.65 -22.47 -0.77
C LYS A 40 -26.15 -22.19 -0.91
N MET A 41 -25.31 -23.19 -0.66
CA MET A 41 -23.86 -23.06 -0.83
C MET A 41 -23.48 -22.88 -2.30
N SER A 42 -24.18 -23.57 -3.21
CA SER A 42 -24.00 -23.39 -4.65
C SER A 42 -24.39 -21.98 -5.10
N GLU A 43 -25.51 -21.45 -4.61
CA GLU A 43 -25.93 -20.07 -4.88
C GLU A 43 -24.93 -19.03 -4.34
N LEU A 44 -24.42 -19.23 -3.13
CA LEU A 44 -23.37 -18.35 -2.59
C LEU A 44 -22.07 -18.45 -3.39
N SER A 45 -21.67 -19.66 -3.78
CA SER A 45 -20.47 -19.90 -4.59
C SER A 45 -20.56 -19.20 -5.94
N LYS A 46 -21.69 -19.33 -6.64
CA LYS A 46 -21.93 -18.63 -7.92
C LYS A 46 -21.86 -17.11 -7.76
N ARG A 47 -22.45 -16.57 -6.69
CA ARG A 47 -22.35 -15.13 -6.37
C ARG A 47 -20.94 -14.71 -6.01
N PHE A 48 -20.18 -15.55 -5.31
CA PHE A 48 -18.79 -15.28 -4.98
C PHE A 48 -17.92 -15.26 -6.23
N VAL A 49 -18.13 -16.20 -7.14
CA VAL A 49 -17.47 -16.24 -8.45
C VAL A 49 -17.82 -15.00 -9.26
N ASP A 50 -19.08 -14.57 -9.28
CA ASP A 50 -19.48 -13.30 -9.89
C ASP A 50 -18.72 -12.13 -9.23
N GLU A 51 -18.62 -12.05 -7.90
CA GLU A 51 -17.83 -11.00 -7.20
C GLU A 51 -16.34 -11.02 -7.59
N LEU A 52 -15.73 -12.20 -7.78
CA LEU A 52 -14.36 -12.35 -8.27
C LEU A 52 -14.17 -11.84 -9.70
N LEU A 53 -15.24 -11.80 -10.50
CA LEU A 53 -15.20 -11.47 -11.93
C LEU A 53 -15.79 -10.09 -12.26
N THR A 54 -16.50 -9.49 -11.31
CA THR A 54 -17.19 -8.23 -11.51
C THR A 54 -16.33 -7.05 -11.09
N LYS A 55 -16.38 -6.00 -11.92
CA LYS A 55 -15.96 -4.61 -11.69
C LYS A 55 -14.49 -4.33 -11.97
N ASP A 56 -14.24 -3.71 -13.12
CA ASP A 56 -13.17 -2.70 -13.19
C ASP A 56 -13.41 -1.63 -12.10
N SER A 57 -12.48 -0.70 -11.91
CA SER A 57 -12.63 0.42 -10.97
C SER A 57 -13.87 1.31 -11.24
N TYR A 58 -14.64 1.04 -12.31
CA TYR A 58 -15.84 1.75 -12.75
C TYR A 58 -17.13 0.92 -12.68
N GLY A 59 -17.08 -0.33 -12.22
CA GLY A 59 -18.27 -1.16 -12.02
C GLY A 59 -18.77 -1.93 -13.24
N ASN A 60 -18.01 -2.00 -14.33
CA ASN A 60 -18.41 -2.73 -15.54
C ASN A 60 -18.19 -4.25 -15.40
N LYS A 61 -19.11 -5.05 -15.96
CA LYS A 61 -18.94 -6.50 -16.08
C LYS A 61 -17.92 -6.80 -17.17
N ILE A 62 -16.83 -7.48 -16.79
CA ILE A 62 -15.73 -7.81 -17.71
C ILE A 62 -16.02 -9.13 -18.45
N ILE A 63 -16.60 -10.11 -17.77
CA ILE A 63 -16.98 -11.42 -18.34
C ILE A 63 -18.31 -11.86 -17.73
N ASP A 64 -19.27 -12.26 -18.57
CA ASP A 64 -20.50 -12.90 -18.10
C ASP A 64 -20.26 -14.39 -17.85
N VAL A 65 -20.47 -14.80 -16.60
CA VAL A 65 -20.28 -16.19 -16.17
C VAL A 65 -21.53 -16.84 -15.60
N SER A 66 -22.69 -16.19 -15.73
CA SER A 66 -23.93 -16.68 -15.12
C SER A 66 -24.33 -18.09 -15.57
N ASN A 67 -23.81 -18.53 -16.73
CA ASN A 67 -24.08 -19.84 -17.32
C ASN A 67 -22.87 -20.80 -17.28
N LEU A 68 -21.77 -20.41 -16.64
CA LEU A 68 -20.55 -21.22 -16.60
C LEU A 68 -20.65 -22.37 -15.59
N LYS A 69 -19.97 -23.48 -15.93
CA LYS A 69 -20.04 -24.75 -15.18
C LYS A 69 -18.65 -25.13 -14.70
N LEU A 70 -18.43 -25.11 -13.38
CA LEU A 70 -17.12 -25.50 -12.84
C LEU A 70 -16.78 -26.94 -13.25
N LYS A 71 -15.66 -27.13 -13.93
CA LYS A 71 -15.08 -28.41 -14.35
C LYS A 71 -14.01 -28.88 -13.39
N SER A 72 -13.13 -27.98 -12.96
CA SER A 72 -12.13 -28.26 -11.93
C SER A 72 -11.80 -27.02 -11.12
N VAL A 73 -11.42 -27.22 -9.85
CA VAL A 73 -10.74 -26.22 -9.03
C VAL A 73 -9.49 -26.87 -8.44
N GLU A 74 -8.33 -26.26 -8.71
CA GLU A 74 -7.03 -26.77 -8.30
C GLU A 74 -6.32 -25.70 -7.47
N ARG A 75 -5.57 -26.14 -6.47
CA ARG A 75 -4.71 -25.25 -5.68
C ARG A 75 -3.27 -25.46 -6.07
N GLN A 76 -2.49 -24.37 -6.07
CA GLN A 76 -1.04 -24.42 -6.28
C GLN A 76 -0.62 -25.09 -7.62
N TRP A 77 -1.53 -25.15 -8.61
CA TRP A 77 -1.22 -25.69 -9.93
C TRP A 77 -0.17 -24.81 -10.60
N LYS A 78 1.03 -25.35 -10.84
CA LYS A 78 2.18 -24.58 -11.37
C LYS A 78 2.45 -23.27 -10.58
N ARG A 79 2.18 -23.27 -9.27
CA ARG A 79 2.29 -22.11 -8.34
C ARG A 79 1.16 -21.07 -8.43
N ILE A 80 0.13 -21.29 -9.25
CA ILE A 80 -1.09 -20.48 -9.21
C ILE A 80 -1.85 -20.86 -7.93
N ASP A 81 -2.13 -19.90 -7.07
CA ASP A 81 -2.71 -20.16 -5.74
C ASP A 81 -4.04 -20.91 -5.83
N VAL A 82 -4.98 -20.41 -6.64
CA VAL A 82 -6.19 -21.15 -7.06
C VAL A 82 -6.45 -20.98 -8.56
N LEU A 83 -6.63 -22.11 -9.25
CA LEU A 83 -7.04 -22.18 -10.66
C LEU A 83 -8.42 -22.82 -10.75
N ALA A 84 -9.42 -22.07 -11.23
CA ALA A 84 -10.76 -22.58 -11.50
C ALA A 84 -11.01 -22.66 -13.01
N ASN A 85 -11.33 -23.85 -13.52
CA ASN A 85 -11.70 -24.11 -14.90
C ASN A 85 -13.21 -24.25 -15.01
N TYR A 86 -13.84 -23.38 -15.79
CA TYR A 86 -15.29 -23.34 -15.99
C TYR A 86 -15.76 -23.99 -17.29
N GLY A 87 -14.87 -24.70 -17.99
CA GLY A 87 -15.12 -25.18 -19.34
C GLY A 87 -15.24 -24.03 -20.34
N ASP A 88 -15.58 -24.36 -21.59
CA ASP A 88 -15.83 -23.39 -22.66
C ASP A 88 -14.73 -22.32 -22.79
N SER A 89 -13.48 -22.74 -22.63
CA SER A 89 -12.30 -21.88 -22.66
C SER A 89 -12.15 -20.89 -21.50
N LYS A 90 -12.96 -20.95 -20.44
CA LYS A 90 -12.94 -19.94 -19.36
C LYS A 90 -12.16 -20.41 -18.12
N PHE A 91 -11.18 -19.60 -17.73
CA PHE A 91 -10.34 -19.84 -16.56
C PHE A 91 -10.34 -18.63 -15.61
N ILE A 92 -10.35 -18.89 -14.31
CA ILE A 92 -10.15 -17.89 -13.26
C ILE A 92 -8.89 -18.28 -12.48
N LEU A 93 -7.92 -17.37 -12.49
CA LEU A 93 -6.67 -17.48 -11.74
C LEU A 93 -6.81 -16.52 -10.57
N ILE A 94 -6.79 -17.05 -9.36
CA ILE A 94 -6.84 -16.24 -8.14
C ILE A 94 -5.45 -16.31 -7.52
N GLU A 95 -4.81 -15.15 -7.40
CA GLU A 95 -3.57 -14.96 -6.66
C GLU A 95 -3.92 -14.45 -5.27
N ASP A 96 -3.67 -15.25 -4.24
CA ASP A 96 -3.87 -14.85 -2.84
C ASP A 96 -2.60 -14.21 -2.31
N LYS A 97 -2.75 -13.05 -1.68
CA LYS A 97 -1.66 -12.39 -0.98
C LYS A 97 -2.14 -11.89 0.36
N LEU A 98 -1.45 -12.31 1.42
CA LEU A 98 -1.71 -11.79 2.74
C LEU A 98 -0.98 -10.46 2.93
N LEU A 99 0.33 -10.50 3.17
CA LEU A 99 1.13 -9.30 3.48
C LEU A 99 2.08 -8.90 2.35
N THR A 100 2.43 -9.84 1.47
CA THR A 100 3.39 -9.59 0.39
C THR A 100 2.70 -9.04 -0.85
N SER A 101 3.44 -8.32 -1.68
CA SER A 101 2.97 -7.88 -2.99
C SER A 101 3.41 -8.90 -4.05
N GLU A 102 2.77 -8.86 -5.22
CA GLU A 102 3.21 -9.65 -6.37
C GLU A 102 4.59 -9.21 -6.84
N HIS A 103 5.41 -10.18 -7.27
CA HIS A 103 6.75 -9.93 -7.75
C HIS A 103 7.03 -10.75 -9.00
N ASN A 104 7.82 -10.17 -9.92
CA ASN A 104 8.41 -10.84 -11.10
C ASN A 104 7.44 -11.21 -12.25
N GLU A 105 6.45 -10.36 -12.55
CA GLU A 105 5.49 -10.59 -13.65
C GLU A 105 4.75 -11.93 -13.51
N GLN A 106 4.43 -12.29 -12.27
CA GLN A 106 3.89 -13.58 -11.88
C GLN A 106 2.59 -13.90 -12.63
N ILE A 107 1.68 -12.92 -12.70
CA ILE A 107 0.39 -13.05 -13.40
C ILE A 107 0.59 -13.36 -14.89
N LYS A 108 1.51 -12.65 -15.55
CA LYS A 108 1.81 -12.85 -16.96
C LYS A 108 2.30 -14.28 -17.20
N LYS A 109 3.24 -14.74 -16.38
CA LYS A 109 3.74 -16.13 -16.41
C LYS A 109 2.60 -17.13 -16.20
N TYR A 110 1.64 -16.82 -15.35
CA TYR A 110 0.51 -17.71 -15.07
C TYR A 110 -0.47 -17.79 -16.24
N LYS A 111 -0.75 -16.65 -16.89
CA LYS A 111 -1.50 -16.64 -18.15
C LYS A 111 -0.79 -17.47 -19.22
N ASP A 112 0.51 -17.26 -19.41
CA ASP A 112 1.32 -18.01 -20.38
C ASP A 112 1.29 -19.53 -20.11
N LEU A 113 1.35 -19.93 -18.83
CA LEU A 113 1.27 -21.34 -18.43
C LEU A 113 -0.08 -21.99 -18.76
N VAL A 114 -1.18 -21.24 -18.57
CA VAL A 114 -2.53 -21.72 -18.90
C VAL A 114 -2.71 -21.80 -20.43
N LEU A 115 -2.25 -20.79 -21.17
CA LEU A 115 -2.31 -20.75 -22.63
C LEU A 115 -1.45 -21.84 -23.30
N ALA A 116 -0.31 -22.18 -22.70
CA ALA A 116 0.62 -23.19 -23.23
C ALA A 116 0.21 -24.64 -22.88
N ASN A 117 -0.81 -24.85 -22.05
CA ASN A 117 -1.23 -26.19 -21.67
C ASN A 117 -2.13 -26.80 -22.76
N GLU A 118 -1.64 -27.85 -23.42
CA GLU A 118 -2.35 -28.54 -24.50
C GLU A 118 -3.71 -29.13 -24.10
N ASN A 119 -3.94 -29.37 -22.80
CA ASN A 119 -5.23 -29.85 -22.29
C ASN A 119 -6.25 -28.71 -22.07
N PHE A 120 -5.81 -27.46 -22.16
CA PHE A 120 -6.65 -26.28 -21.96
C PHE A 120 -6.88 -25.61 -23.32
N GLN A 121 -8.06 -25.79 -23.87
CA GLN A 121 -8.49 -25.01 -25.03
C GLN A 121 -8.93 -23.63 -24.53
N THR A 122 -8.08 -22.61 -24.61
CA THR A 122 -8.37 -21.24 -24.14
C THR A 122 -7.61 -20.18 -24.92
N ASP A 123 -8.04 -18.93 -24.79
CA ASP A 123 -7.36 -17.72 -25.29
C ASP A 123 -7.16 -16.70 -24.16
N GLU A 124 -6.38 -15.65 -24.41
CA GLU A 124 -6.04 -14.65 -23.41
C GLU A 124 -7.27 -13.89 -22.87
N THR A 125 -8.27 -13.64 -23.70
CA THR A 125 -9.51 -12.92 -23.32
C THR A 125 -10.44 -13.76 -22.46
N SER A 126 -10.20 -15.06 -22.42
CA SER A 126 -10.97 -16.03 -21.65
C SER A 126 -10.32 -16.41 -20.31
N ILE A 127 -9.18 -15.79 -19.99
CA ILE A 127 -8.47 -15.96 -18.73
C ILE A 127 -8.68 -14.72 -17.85
N CYS A 128 -9.40 -14.89 -16.75
CA CYS A 128 -9.53 -13.86 -15.72
C CYS A 128 -8.44 -14.03 -14.65
N CYS A 129 -7.74 -12.94 -14.30
CA CYS A 129 -6.78 -12.91 -13.20
C CYS A 129 -7.30 -12.01 -12.09
N VAL A 130 -7.47 -12.60 -10.92
CA VAL A 130 -8.00 -11.97 -9.71
C VAL A 130 -6.90 -11.85 -8.69
N TYR A 131 -6.69 -10.65 -8.18
CA TYR A 131 -5.84 -10.43 -7.03
C TYR A 131 -6.68 -10.40 -5.76
N TYR A 132 -6.48 -11.39 -4.91
CA TYR A 132 -7.22 -11.56 -3.67
C TYR A 132 -6.37 -11.13 -2.49
N LYS A 133 -6.79 -10.10 -1.77
CA LYS A 133 -5.96 -9.51 -0.72
C LYS A 133 -6.74 -8.96 0.46
N ILE A 134 -6.44 -9.48 1.65
CA ILE A 134 -7.17 -9.14 2.87
C ILE A 134 -6.43 -8.18 3.80
N TYR A 135 -5.13 -7.96 3.62
CA TYR A 135 -4.40 -6.87 4.28
C TYR A 135 -4.10 -5.77 3.28
N GLU A 136 -4.18 -4.54 3.74
CA GLU A 136 -4.03 -3.37 2.90
C GLU A 136 -2.57 -3.17 2.48
N GLU A 137 -2.39 -2.68 1.25
CA GLU A 137 -1.12 -2.20 0.72
C GLU A 137 -1.28 -0.83 0.07
N CYS A 138 -0.18 -0.10 -0.11
CA CYS A 138 -0.20 1.08 -0.95
C CYS A 138 -0.28 0.65 -2.40
N TRP A 139 -1.49 0.74 -2.94
CA TRP A 139 -1.76 0.54 -4.34
C TRP A 139 -1.09 1.63 -5.17
N ASP A 140 -0.21 1.22 -6.08
CA ASP A 140 0.17 2.04 -7.21
C ASP A 140 -0.90 1.86 -8.30
N GLN A 141 -1.31 2.96 -8.94
CA GLN A 141 -2.20 2.92 -10.11
C GLN A 141 -1.62 2.05 -11.25
N SER A 142 -0.30 1.82 -11.26
CA SER A 142 0.34 0.89 -12.21
C SER A 142 -0.07 -0.59 -11.99
N ASP A 143 -0.49 -0.97 -10.79
CA ASP A 143 -0.93 -2.34 -10.48
C ASP A 143 -2.35 -2.63 -11.00
N GLU A 144 -3.22 -1.62 -11.13
CA GLU A 144 -4.57 -1.79 -11.71
C GLU A 144 -4.55 -2.30 -13.16
N LYS A 145 -3.47 -2.03 -13.91
CA LYS A 145 -3.32 -2.53 -15.29
C LYS A 145 -2.92 -4.00 -15.36
N LYS A 146 -2.40 -4.58 -14.28
CA LYS A 146 -1.90 -5.96 -14.26
C LYS A 146 -2.99 -6.98 -13.96
N TYR A 147 -3.98 -6.60 -13.17
CA TYR A 147 -5.08 -7.47 -12.73
C TYR A 147 -6.37 -7.11 -13.44
N ILE A 148 -7.15 -8.13 -13.78
CA ILE A 148 -8.49 -7.91 -14.34
C ILE A 148 -9.44 -7.46 -13.21
N ASN A 149 -9.25 -7.99 -12.00
CA ASN A 149 -10.02 -7.60 -10.83
C ASN A 149 -9.19 -7.67 -9.55
N ILE A 150 -9.44 -6.74 -8.63
CA ILE A 150 -8.84 -6.69 -7.30
C ILE A 150 -9.96 -6.86 -6.27
N VAL A 151 -9.87 -7.93 -5.48
CA VAL A 151 -10.83 -8.26 -4.43
C VAL A 151 -10.17 -8.03 -3.08
N ASN A 152 -10.54 -6.91 -2.46
CA ASN A 152 -9.99 -6.49 -1.17
C ASN A 152 -10.89 -6.89 0.00
N ARG A 153 -10.35 -6.76 1.22
CA ARG A 153 -11.08 -7.05 2.48
C ARG A 153 -12.44 -6.36 2.57
N LYS A 154 -12.55 -5.09 2.19
CA LYS A 154 -13.81 -4.33 2.29
C LYS A 154 -14.88 -4.90 1.38
N ARG A 155 -14.53 -5.18 0.11
CA ARG A 155 -15.42 -5.87 -0.84
C ARG A 155 -15.89 -7.21 -0.31
N LEU A 156 -14.99 -7.99 0.30
CA LEU A 156 -15.35 -9.28 0.90
C LEU A 156 -16.29 -9.14 2.10
N ILE A 157 -16.06 -8.14 2.97
CA ILE A 157 -16.95 -7.85 4.10
C ILE A 157 -18.34 -7.46 3.61
N GLU A 158 -18.43 -6.63 2.57
CA GLU A 158 -19.69 -6.25 1.93
C GLU A 158 -20.38 -7.46 1.29
N PHE A 159 -19.61 -8.27 0.55
CA PHE A 159 -20.10 -9.49 -0.09
C PHE A 159 -20.69 -10.46 0.93
N PHE A 160 -19.94 -10.87 1.95
CA PHE A 160 -20.43 -11.84 2.95
C PHE A 160 -21.48 -11.24 3.90
N GLY A 161 -21.47 -9.92 4.08
CA GLY A 161 -22.33 -9.20 5.02
C GLY A 161 -23.68 -8.74 4.47
N ASN A 162 -23.88 -8.78 3.15
CA ASN A 162 -25.15 -8.37 2.54
C ASN A 162 -26.30 -9.30 2.92
N ASP A 163 -27.53 -8.80 2.86
CA ASP A 163 -28.71 -9.50 3.37
C ASP A 163 -28.92 -10.89 2.75
N GLU A 164 -28.62 -11.03 1.46
CA GLU A 164 -28.83 -12.29 0.74
C GLU A 164 -27.77 -13.36 1.05
N ASN A 165 -26.52 -12.96 1.33
CA ASN A 165 -25.41 -13.87 1.61
C ASN A 165 -25.31 -14.17 3.12
N LYS A 166 -25.64 -13.21 3.96
CA LYS A 166 -25.46 -13.26 5.42
C LYS A 166 -26.19 -14.44 6.07
N VAL A 167 -27.39 -14.78 5.58
CA VAL A 167 -28.16 -15.94 6.09
C VAL A 167 -27.38 -17.25 5.87
N ILE A 168 -26.74 -17.39 4.71
CA ILE A 168 -25.96 -18.58 4.36
C ILE A 168 -24.65 -18.60 5.16
N VAL A 169 -23.98 -17.45 5.28
CA VAL A 169 -22.77 -17.28 6.09
C VAL A 169 -23.01 -17.65 7.56
N GLN A 170 -24.13 -17.24 8.13
CA GLN A 170 -24.50 -17.57 9.52
C GLN A 170 -24.84 -19.05 9.72
N GLY A 171 -25.30 -19.73 8.68
CA GLY A 171 -25.62 -21.15 8.70
C GLY A 171 -24.41 -22.09 8.56
N ASN A 172 -23.23 -21.57 8.23
CA ASN A 172 -22.03 -22.37 7.98
C ASN A 172 -20.85 -21.89 8.84
N ILE A 173 -20.34 -22.77 9.71
CA ILE A 173 -19.30 -22.40 10.68
C ILE A 173 -17.99 -21.94 10.04
N ILE A 174 -17.63 -22.47 8.85
CA ILE A 174 -16.40 -22.09 8.14
C ILE A 174 -16.58 -20.69 7.55
N LEU A 175 -17.72 -20.41 6.88
CA LEU A 175 -18.02 -19.08 6.36
C LEU A 175 -18.11 -18.04 7.47
N GLN A 176 -18.80 -18.35 8.57
CA GLN A 176 -18.92 -17.47 9.71
C GLN A 176 -17.54 -17.17 10.33
N SER A 177 -16.68 -18.18 10.43
CA SER A 177 -15.30 -18.02 10.91
C SER A 177 -14.49 -17.12 9.99
N TYR A 178 -14.58 -17.31 8.66
CA TYR A 178 -13.89 -16.45 7.71
C TYR A 178 -14.38 -15.01 7.75
N TYR A 179 -15.69 -14.79 7.74
CA TYR A 179 -16.29 -13.46 7.82
C TYR A 179 -15.90 -12.72 9.10
N ASN A 180 -15.97 -13.40 10.25
CA ASN A 180 -15.53 -12.85 11.53
C ASN A 180 -14.02 -12.53 11.53
N PHE A 181 -13.20 -13.33 10.85
CA PHE A 181 -11.78 -13.06 10.69
C PHE A 181 -11.54 -11.78 9.89
N LEU A 182 -12.23 -11.59 8.77
CA LEU A 182 -12.17 -10.34 8.00
C LEU A 182 -12.58 -9.12 8.84
N LEU A 183 -13.68 -9.22 9.59
CA LEU A 183 -14.12 -8.16 10.50
C LEU A 183 -13.08 -7.89 11.60
N SER A 184 -12.41 -8.92 12.11
CA SER A 184 -11.36 -8.77 13.11
C SER A 184 -10.15 -8.00 12.55
N ILE A 185 -9.80 -8.23 11.28
CA ILE A 185 -8.74 -7.49 10.60
C ILE A 185 -9.19 -6.04 10.42
N GLU A 186 -10.39 -5.80 9.90
CA GLU A 186 -10.91 -4.44 9.72
C GLU A 186 -10.94 -3.63 11.02
N ASP A 187 -11.25 -4.28 12.16
CA ASP A 187 -11.19 -3.63 13.47
C ASP A 187 -9.76 -3.22 13.87
N LYS A 188 -8.73 -3.98 13.47
CA LYS A 188 -7.31 -3.65 13.76
C LYS A 188 -6.84 -2.38 13.03
N TYR A 189 -7.48 -2.03 11.91
CA TYR A 189 -7.21 -0.81 11.15
C TYR A 189 -7.84 0.45 11.75
N LYS A 190 -8.79 0.31 12.70
CA LYS A 190 -9.43 1.46 13.35
C LYS A 190 -8.45 2.18 14.27
N PHE A 191 -8.28 3.47 14.02
CA PHE A 191 -7.38 4.37 14.76
C PHE A 191 -8.10 5.26 15.78
N ASN A 192 -9.26 4.81 16.29
CA ASN A 192 -10.06 5.52 17.30
C ASN A 192 -9.52 5.39 18.74
N LYS A 193 -8.28 4.93 18.89
CA LYS A 193 -7.56 4.79 20.17
C LYS A 193 -6.42 5.81 20.22
N PRO A 194 -5.88 6.13 21.41
CA PRO A 194 -4.66 6.94 21.50
C PRO A 194 -3.50 6.33 20.69
N ILE A 195 -2.66 7.17 20.09
CA ILE A 195 -1.51 6.74 19.26
C ILE A 195 -0.59 5.75 20.00
N SER A 196 -0.45 5.90 21.32
CA SER A 196 0.33 5.00 22.19
C SER A 196 -0.16 3.54 22.18
N GLN A 197 -1.40 3.29 21.76
CA GLN A 197 -2.02 1.96 21.68
C GLN A 197 -2.11 1.44 20.25
N TRP A 198 -1.58 2.17 19.26
CA TRP A 198 -1.66 1.75 17.86
C TRP A 198 -0.76 0.56 17.59
N SER A 199 -1.32 -0.41 16.87
CA SER A 199 -0.56 -1.48 16.23
C SER A 199 -0.11 -1.06 14.84
N ASP A 200 0.76 -1.84 14.21
CA ASP A 200 1.19 -1.62 12.82
C ASP A 200 0.03 -1.49 11.83
N LEU A 201 -1.02 -2.31 12.00
CA LEU A 201 -2.24 -2.22 11.18
C LEU A 201 -3.06 -0.95 11.48
N THR A 202 -2.98 -0.45 12.71
CA THR A 202 -3.65 0.80 13.09
C THR A 202 -2.97 2.01 12.42
N TYR A 203 -1.64 2.01 12.33
CA TYR A 203 -0.90 3.00 11.54
C TYR A 203 -1.28 2.92 10.06
N ALA A 204 -1.36 1.72 9.48
CA ALA A 204 -1.79 1.53 8.10
C ALA A 204 -3.19 2.12 7.84
N GLY A 205 -4.15 1.87 8.74
CA GLY A 205 -5.50 2.45 8.64
C GLY A 205 -5.51 3.98 8.71
N TYR A 206 -4.67 4.57 9.55
CA TYR A 206 -4.50 6.03 9.60
C TYR A 206 -3.89 6.56 8.29
N TYR A 207 -2.95 5.86 7.67
CA TYR A 207 -2.34 6.29 6.41
C TYR A 207 -3.37 6.29 5.27
N GLN A 208 -4.23 5.27 5.20
CA GLN A 208 -5.35 5.24 4.25
C GLN A 208 -6.27 6.45 4.43
N TYR A 209 -6.60 6.79 5.69
CA TYR A 209 -7.40 7.97 5.99
C TYR A 209 -6.73 9.26 5.51
N LEU A 210 -5.42 9.42 5.72
CA LEU A 210 -4.68 10.59 5.25
C LEU A 210 -4.73 10.73 3.74
N VAL A 211 -4.45 9.64 3.01
CA VAL A 211 -4.48 9.61 1.54
C VAL A 211 -5.87 10.01 1.02
N ALA A 212 -6.93 9.47 1.61
CA ALA A 212 -8.28 9.70 1.13
C ALA A 212 -8.89 11.05 1.54
N ASN A 213 -8.41 11.70 2.62
CA ASN A 213 -9.15 12.81 3.25
C ASN A 213 -8.32 14.04 3.65
N LYS A 214 -6.99 13.95 3.73
CA LYS A 214 -6.15 15.00 4.34
C LYS A 214 -5.01 15.48 3.45
N LEU A 215 -4.63 14.69 2.47
CA LEU A 215 -3.58 14.99 1.52
C LEU A 215 -4.21 15.48 0.22
N GLU A 216 -3.74 16.63 -0.25
CA GLU A 216 -4.21 17.30 -1.47
C GLU A 216 -3.00 17.49 -2.41
N ASN A 217 -3.26 17.59 -3.72
CA ASN A 217 -2.26 17.83 -4.76
C ASN A 217 -1.03 16.90 -4.67
N ILE A 218 -1.27 15.61 -4.46
CA ILE A 218 -0.22 14.61 -4.34
C ILE A 218 0.32 14.24 -5.71
N ASP A 219 1.64 14.34 -5.88
CA ASP A 219 2.34 13.91 -7.09
C ASP A 219 2.58 12.41 -7.06
N TRP A 220 3.09 11.92 -5.92
CA TRP A 220 3.26 10.50 -5.64
C TRP A 220 3.14 10.24 -4.14
N ILE A 221 2.68 9.04 -3.80
CA ILE A 221 2.57 8.55 -2.43
C ILE A 221 2.87 7.06 -2.40
N ILE A 222 3.63 6.64 -1.38
CA ILE A 222 3.96 5.25 -1.13
C ILE A 222 3.87 5.01 0.37
N TRP A 223 3.12 3.99 0.79
CA TRP A 223 3.21 3.50 2.15
C TRP A 223 3.44 1.98 2.18
N LYS A 224 4.36 1.53 3.02
CA LYS A 224 4.74 0.10 3.04
C LYS A 224 5.37 -0.30 4.35
N TRP A 225 5.32 -1.60 4.61
CA TRP A 225 6.13 -2.20 5.64
C TRP A 225 7.61 -2.12 5.27
N THR A 226 8.45 -1.71 6.22
CA THR A 226 9.91 -1.70 6.04
C THR A 226 10.58 -2.50 7.14
N HIS A 227 11.40 -3.46 6.76
CA HIS A 227 12.22 -4.22 7.72
C HIS A 227 13.36 -3.36 8.26
N ARG A 228 13.54 -3.34 9.58
CA ARG A 228 14.72 -2.76 10.24
C ARG A 228 15.31 -3.76 11.23
N PRO A 229 16.60 -3.63 11.59
CA PRO A 229 17.25 -4.53 12.55
C PRO A 229 16.53 -4.60 13.91
N SER A 230 15.82 -3.54 14.31
CA SER A 230 15.06 -3.44 15.56
C SER A 230 13.59 -3.89 15.45
N GLY A 231 13.20 -4.54 14.35
CA GLY A 231 11.80 -4.81 14.00
C GLY A 231 11.33 -3.91 12.85
N GLY A 232 10.38 -4.39 12.06
CA GLY A 232 9.83 -3.60 10.95
C GLY A 232 8.85 -2.52 11.41
N GLN A 233 8.55 -1.57 10.53
CA GLN A 233 7.57 -0.51 10.76
C GLN A 233 6.89 -0.10 9.44
N TYR A 234 5.64 0.34 9.52
CA TYR A 234 4.97 0.99 8.39
C TYR A 234 5.44 2.44 8.25
N ILE A 235 5.85 2.81 7.05
CA ILE A 235 6.14 4.19 6.68
C ILE A 235 5.15 4.67 5.63
N CYS A 236 4.86 5.97 5.62
CA CYS A 236 4.12 6.63 4.56
C CYS A 236 4.94 7.81 4.06
N SER A 237 5.36 7.77 2.80
CA SER A 237 6.14 8.81 2.13
C SER A 237 5.34 9.41 0.98
N TRP A 238 5.39 10.72 0.81
CA TRP A 238 4.72 11.38 -0.32
C TRP A 238 5.39 12.70 -0.70
N SER A 239 5.15 13.14 -1.93
CA SER A 239 5.44 14.49 -2.39
C SER A 239 4.20 15.12 -3.01
N THR A 240 4.11 16.43 -2.93
CA THR A 240 3.07 17.23 -3.58
C THR A 240 3.52 17.70 -4.95
N THR A 241 2.58 17.92 -5.86
CA THR A 241 2.85 18.47 -7.20
C THR A 241 3.56 19.83 -7.11
N GLU A 242 3.24 20.67 -6.13
CA GLU A 242 3.91 21.95 -5.93
C GLU A 242 5.39 21.79 -5.59
N LEU A 243 5.71 20.95 -4.59
CA LEU A 243 7.10 20.65 -4.24
C LEU A 243 7.85 20.01 -5.40
N GLN A 244 7.25 19.04 -6.08
CA GLN A 244 7.90 18.38 -7.21
C GLN A 244 8.15 19.38 -8.35
N THR A 245 7.23 20.31 -8.59
CA THR A 245 7.43 21.40 -9.56
C THR A 245 8.59 22.30 -9.16
N LEU A 246 8.73 22.66 -7.88
CA LEU A 246 9.84 23.47 -7.40
C LEU A 246 11.19 22.73 -7.51
N VAL A 247 11.22 21.45 -7.16
CA VAL A 247 12.42 20.59 -7.34
C VAL A 247 12.75 20.46 -8.82
N ASN A 248 11.77 20.21 -9.69
CA ASN A 248 11.98 20.10 -11.12
C ASN A 248 12.49 21.41 -11.74
N LYS A 249 12.05 22.57 -11.25
CA LYS A 249 12.61 23.87 -11.66
C LYS A 249 14.09 23.99 -11.31
N LEU A 250 14.50 23.54 -10.12
CA LEU A 250 15.93 23.45 -9.79
C LEU A 250 16.66 22.53 -10.78
N LEU A 251 16.08 21.38 -11.14
CA LEU A 251 16.69 20.45 -12.09
C LEU A 251 16.77 21.02 -13.52
N ILE A 252 15.78 21.82 -13.95
CA ILE A 252 15.66 22.38 -15.30
C ILE A 252 16.49 23.65 -15.49
N ILE A 253 16.81 24.41 -14.43
CA ILE A 253 17.80 25.49 -14.48
C ILE A 253 19.16 24.83 -14.77
N LYS A 254 19.39 24.58 -16.06
CA LYS A 254 20.55 23.90 -16.63
C LYS A 254 21.79 24.72 -16.29
N VAL A 255 22.72 24.14 -15.56
CA VAL A 255 23.93 23.49 -16.11
C VAL A 255 24.53 22.69 -14.94
N ALA A 256 24.59 21.37 -15.09
CA ALA A 256 25.29 20.37 -14.27
C ALA A 256 25.42 20.66 -12.75
N ASN A 257 24.93 19.71 -11.93
CA ASN A 257 25.34 19.48 -10.54
C ASN A 257 24.40 19.92 -9.41
N ASN A 258 23.08 19.81 -9.61
CA ASN A 258 22.18 19.77 -8.47
C ASN A 258 22.22 18.39 -7.81
N TYR A 259 22.83 18.35 -6.63
CA TYR A 259 22.91 17.14 -5.79
C TYR A 259 21.56 16.69 -5.27
N LEU A 260 20.62 17.63 -5.16
CA LEU A 260 19.29 17.42 -4.62
C LEU A 260 18.45 16.63 -5.64
N GLU A 261 18.08 15.41 -5.26
CA GLU A 261 17.21 14.54 -6.07
C GLU A 261 15.75 14.79 -5.72
N ASN A 262 15.42 14.88 -4.44
CA ASN A 262 14.04 15.04 -4.01
C ASN A 262 13.91 15.68 -2.62
N ILE A 263 12.78 16.36 -2.38
CA ILE A 263 12.30 16.76 -1.06
C ILE A 263 10.87 16.26 -0.91
N TYR A 264 10.63 15.48 0.13
CA TYR A 264 9.35 14.81 0.35
C TYR A 264 9.07 14.65 1.84
N PHE A 265 7.85 14.27 2.18
CA PHE A 265 7.46 14.01 3.55
C PHE A 265 7.46 12.53 3.85
N ASN A 266 7.77 12.19 5.09
CA ASN A 266 7.65 10.82 5.56
C ASN A 266 7.06 10.79 6.97
N LEU A 267 5.96 10.08 7.13
CA LEU A 267 5.45 9.71 8.43
C LEU A 267 6.19 8.49 8.97
N ASP A 268 6.90 8.69 10.07
CA ASP A 268 7.44 7.63 10.90
C ASP A 268 6.67 7.58 12.22
N HIS A 269 6.70 6.44 12.90
CA HIS A 269 6.28 6.32 14.30
C HIS A 269 7.44 5.79 15.14
N GLY A 270 7.46 6.16 16.41
CA GLY A 270 8.51 5.74 17.33
C GLY A 270 8.01 5.66 18.76
N LYS A 271 8.53 4.67 19.50
CA LYS A 271 8.41 4.60 20.96
C LYS A 271 9.66 5.20 21.59
N ASN A 272 9.52 6.03 22.61
CA ASN A 272 10.61 6.64 23.36
C ASN A 272 11.62 7.40 22.49
N TYR A 273 11.14 8.12 21.47
CA TYR A 273 12.02 8.85 20.56
C TYR A 273 12.26 10.27 21.09
N LYS A 274 13.50 10.59 21.48
CA LYS A 274 13.92 11.94 21.93
C LYS A 274 13.02 12.56 23.04
N GLY A 275 12.56 11.75 23.99
CA GLY A 275 11.73 12.21 25.12
C GLY A 275 10.21 12.11 24.89
N TYR A 276 9.77 11.59 23.74
CA TYR A 276 8.36 11.33 23.46
C TYR A 276 8.05 9.83 23.62
N ASP A 277 7.07 9.48 24.46
CA ASP A 277 6.69 8.08 24.77
C ASP A 277 6.19 7.32 23.53
N THR A 278 5.19 7.85 22.82
CA THR A 278 4.79 7.39 21.49
C THR A 278 4.33 8.57 20.68
N VAL A 279 4.92 8.72 19.50
CA VAL A 279 4.80 9.94 18.69
C VAL A 279 4.74 9.57 17.21
N LEU A 280 3.83 10.23 16.50
CA LEU A 280 3.92 10.33 15.04
C LEU A 280 4.87 11.46 14.69
N MET A 281 5.79 11.16 13.77
CA MET A 281 6.84 12.07 13.34
C MET A 281 6.63 12.37 11.87
N LEU A 282 6.10 13.55 11.58
CA LEU A 282 6.10 14.07 10.21
C LEU A 282 7.49 14.57 9.87
N ASN A 283 8.26 13.77 9.14
CA ASN A 283 9.60 14.11 8.71
C ASN A 283 9.56 14.90 7.40
N ILE A 284 10.42 15.90 7.31
CA ILE A 284 10.85 16.44 6.01
C ILE A 284 12.10 15.67 5.61
N ARG A 285 12.08 15.01 4.47
CA ARG A 285 13.20 14.22 3.95
C ARG A 285 13.77 14.84 2.70
N VAL A 286 15.09 14.71 2.58
CA VAL A 286 15.83 15.14 1.41
C VAL A 286 16.65 13.97 0.90
N SER A 287 16.58 13.70 -0.40
CA SER A 287 17.45 12.74 -1.07
C SER A 287 18.42 13.44 -2.00
N PHE A 288 19.59 12.83 -2.14
CA PHE A 288 20.65 13.34 -3.00
C PHE A 288 21.08 12.27 -4.01
N PHE A 289 21.35 12.69 -5.23
CA PHE A 289 21.82 11.81 -6.30
C PHE A 289 23.09 11.07 -5.90
N LYS A 290 23.25 9.85 -6.42
CA LYS A 290 24.46 9.07 -6.24
C LYS A 290 25.61 9.78 -6.96
N SER A 291 26.71 9.99 -6.24
CA SER A 291 27.92 10.59 -6.80
C SER A 291 28.53 9.68 -7.87
N VAL A 292 28.81 10.24 -9.05
CA VAL A 292 29.84 9.72 -9.96
C VAL A 292 31.22 10.25 -9.53
N SER A 293 32.30 9.65 -10.04
CA SER A 293 33.68 9.99 -9.65
C SER A 293 34.00 11.46 -9.87
N GLU A 294 33.59 12.00 -11.01
CA GLU A 294 33.75 13.41 -11.41
C GLU A 294 33.18 14.38 -10.36
N LEU A 295 32.00 14.09 -9.81
CA LEU A 295 31.37 14.93 -8.77
C LEU A 295 32.20 14.98 -7.48
N LYS A 296 32.89 13.88 -7.13
CA LYS A 296 33.73 13.86 -5.92
C LYS A 296 34.96 14.73 -6.11
N GLU A 297 35.58 14.67 -7.28
CA GLU A 297 36.75 15.48 -7.64
C GLU A 297 36.40 16.98 -7.66
N MET A 298 35.16 17.32 -8.02
CA MET A 298 34.63 18.69 -7.99
C MET A 298 34.14 19.16 -6.59
N GLY A 299 34.39 18.41 -5.51
CA GLY A 299 34.07 18.85 -4.14
C GLY A 299 32.59 18.79 -3.75
N ALA A 300 31.77 18.03 -4.49
CA ALA A 300 30.31 17.96 -4.31
C ALA A 300 29.82 17.64 -2.89
N ASN A 301 30.58 16.84 -2.13
CA ASN A 301 30.19 16.47 -0.77
C ASN A 301 30.22 17.68 0.18
N GLU A 302 31.13 18.64 0.00
CA GLU A 302 31.17 19.84 0.84
C GLU A 302 30.00 20.76 0.51
N LYS A 303 29.67 20.93 -0.78
CA LYS A 303 28.48 21.68 -1.21
C LYS A 303 27.18 21.11 -0.67
N VAL A 304 27.05 19.79 -0.61
CA VAL A 304 25.89 19.14 0.02
C VAL A 304 25.81 19.43 1.52
N LYS A 305 26.94 19.56 2.23
CA LYS A 305 26.93 20.02 3.63
C LYS A 305 26.53 21.48 3.77
N GLU A 306 26.89 22.35 2.83
CA GLU A 306 26.45 23.76 2.85
C GLU A 306 24.92 23.89 2.72
N LEU A 307 24.27 23.04 1.93
CA LEU A 307 22.80 22.99 1.86
C LEU A 307 22.16 22.73 3.23
N ARG A 308 22.82 21.95 4.10
CA ARG A 308 22.35 21.73 5.47
C ARG A 308 22.38 23.02 6.29
N VAL A 309 23.39 23.88 6.09
CA VAL A 309 23.51 25.17 6.79
C VAL A 309 22.37 26.09 6.39
N ILE A 310 22.10 26.22 5.07
CA ILE A 310 20.95 27.00 4.57
C ILE A 310 19.65 26.52 5.20
N LEU A 311 19.44 25.21 5.24
CA LEU A 311 18.23 24.66 5.85
C LEU A 311 18.12 24.99 7.34
N GLN A 312 19.20 24.82 8.10
CA GLN A 312 19.22 25.13 9.53
C GLN A 312 18.82 26.59 9.76
N GLU A 313 19.38 27.51 8.98
CA GLU A 313 19.02 28.93 9.05
C GLU A 313 17.55 29.20 8.72
N GLU A 314 16.99 28.56 7.68
CA GLU A 314 15.56 28.70 7.36
C GLU A 314 14.67 28.14 8.47
N VAL A 315 15.07 27.02 9.08
CA VAL A 315 14.36 26.41 10.21
C VAL A 315 14.39 27.34 11.43
N ASP A 316 15.55 27.87 11.79
CA ASP A 316 15.70 28.75 12.95
C ASP A 316 14.93 30.06 12.76
N LYS A 317 15.00 30.64 11.55
CA LYS A 317 14.22 31.81 11.18
C LYS A 317 12.72 31.53 11.29
N TYR A 318 12.25 30.41 10.74
CA TYR A 318 10.84 30.06 10.79
C TYR A 318 10.33 29.80 12.21
N LYS A 319 11.15 29.17 13.07
CA LYS A 319 10.85 29.00 14.49
C LYS A 319 10.69 30.34 15.21
N GLY A 320 11.56 31.30 14.93
CA GLY A 320 11.44 32.66 15.46
C GLY A 320 10.16 33.38 15.02
N GLU A 321 9.67 33.10 13.80
CA GLU A 321 8.44 33.71 13.26
C GLU A 321 7.14 33.05 13.73
N LYS A 322 7.12 31.73 13.95
CA LYS A 322 5.88 30.95 14.12
C LYS A 322 5.79 30.10 15.39
N ASN A 323 6.80 30.13 16.25
CA ASN A 323 6.87 29.35 17.50
C ASN A 323 6.38 27.89 17.32
N VAL A 324 7.07 27.15 16.46
CA VAL A 324 6.71 25.77 16.10
C VAL A 324 7.62 24.74 16.78
N ASP A 325 7.04 23.63 17.21
CA ASP A 325 7.78 22.51 17.81
C ASP A 325 8.36 21.58 16.73
N LEU A 326 9.33 22.09 15.97
CA LEU A 326 10.09 21.31 15.00
C LEU A 326 11.35 20.75 15.65
N VAL A 327 11.51 19.43 15.69
CA VAL A 327 12.76 18.81 16.14
C VAL A 327 13.73 18.71 14.96
N PHE A 328 14.71 19.61 14.89
CA PHE A 328 15.76 19.57 13.88
C PHE A 328 16.76 18.43 14.13
N LEU A 329 17.17 17.72 13.08
CA LEU A 329 18.12 16.62 13.15
C LEU A 329 19.48 17.07 12.62
N ARG A 330 20.50 17.08 13.49
CA ARG A 330 21.85 17.52 13.16
C ARG A 330 22.68 16.48 12.37
N LYS A 331 22.06 15.73 11.46
CA LYS A 331 22.75 14.75 10.61
C LYS A 331 23.31 15.44 9.36
N ASP A 332 24.55 15.12 8.99
CA ASP A 332 25.15 15.63 7.75
C ASP A 332 24.45 15.09 6.51
N PHE A 333 24.28 15.95 5.52
CA PHE A 333 23.87 15.53 4.19
C PHE A 333 25.03 14.85 3.47
N ARG A 334 24.70 13.84 2.66
CA ARG A 334 25.66 13.03 1.92
C ARG A 334 25.08 12.62 0.58
N LEU A 335 25.90 12.60 -0.47
CA LEU A 335 25.50 12.11 -1.78
C LEU A 335 25.05 10.65 -1.73
N GLY A 336 24.08 10.30 -2.57
CA GLY A 336 23.49 8.96 -2.66
C GLY A 336 22.78 8.50 -1.38
N LYS A 337 22.45 9.42 -0.48
CA LYS A 337 21.76 9.13 0.79
C LYS A 337 20.54 10.01 0.92
N THR A 338 19.51 9.44 1.54
CA THR A 338 18.37 10.19 2.06
C THR A 338 18.62 10.55 3.52
N THR A 339 18.30 11.78 3.90
CA THR A 339 18.42 12.27 5.29
C THR A 339 17.13 12.95 5.73
N SER A 340 16.69 12.68 6.96
CA SER A 340 15.64 13.47 7.62
C SER A 340 16.22 14.80 8.09
N LEU A 341 15.61 15.90 7.67
CA LEU A 341 15.92 17.27 8.08
C LEU A 341 15.56 17.52 9.54
N GLY A 342 14.42 16.98 9.92
CA GLY A 342 13.75 17.21 11.18
C GLY A 342 12.34 16.66 11.07
N PHE A 343 11.63 16.69 12.18
CA PHE A 343 10.26 16.21 12.23
C PHE A 343 9.42 17.02 13.20
N PHE A 344 8.13 17.10 12.89
CA PHE A 344 7.11 17.57 13.82
C PHE A 344 6.56 16.37 14.59
N PRO A 345 6.77 16.31 15.92
CA PRO A 345 6.13 15.32 16.77
C PRO A 345 4.66 15.70 16.97
N TYR A 346 3.77 14.71 16.93
CA TYR A 346 2.39 14.90 17.38
C TYR A 346 1.82 13.62 18.00
N THR A 347 0.97 13.80 19.01
CA THR A 347 0.32 12.75 19.80
C THR A 347 -1.20 12.67 19.55
N GLU A 348 -1.75 13.66 18.85
CA GLU A 348 -3.16 13.78 18.47
C GLU A 348 -3.26 14.00 16.96
N ILE A 349 -4.13 13.25 16.29
CA ILE A 349 -4.19 13.22 14.82
C ILE A 349 -4.70 14.55 14.22
N GLU A 350 -5.43 15.32 15.01
CA GLU A 350 -5.96 16.64 14.68
C GLU A 350 -4.82 17.63 14.37
N ASN A 351 -3.69 17.48 15.06
CA ASN A 351 -2.51 18.34 14.89
C ASN A 351 -1.77 18.09 13.57
N PHE A 352 -2.07 16.99 12.86
CA PHE A 352 -1.40 16.64 11.61
C PHE A 352 -1.48 17.78 10.58
N LYS A 353 -2.64 18.41 10.41
CA LYS A 353 -2.82 19.46 9.40
C LYS A 353 -1.91 20.66 9.66
N ASP A 354 -1.77 21.07 10.91
CA ASP A 354 -0.91 22.19 11.28
C ASP A 354 0.56 21.83 11.13
N CYS A 355 0.97 20.65 11.63
CA CYS A 355 2.32 20.13 11.40
C CYS A 355 2.66 20.07 9.90
N TYR A 356 1.74 19.58 9.08
CA TYR A 356 1.91 19.45 7.64
C TYR A 356 2.05 20.80 6.94
N LYS A 357 1.21 21.77 7.30
CA LYS A 357 1.31 23.14 6.80
C LYS A 357 2.67 23.78 7.11
N HIS A 358 3.16 23.63 8.34
CA HIS A 358 4.48 24.14 8.72
C HIS A 358 5.61 23.43 7.97
N ALA A 359 5.52 22.10 7.82
CA ALA A 359 6.50 21.31 7.07
C ALA A 359 6.57 21.73 5.60
N MET A 360 5.42 21.96 4.95
CA MET A 360 5.32 22.49 3.59
C MET A 360 6.01 23.84 3.44
N ILE A 361 5.72 24.80 4.31
CA ILE A 361 6.31 26.15 4.23
C ILE A 361 7.83 26.10 4.37
N ILE A 362 8.36 25.29 5.30
CA ILE A 362 9.81 25.14 5.49
C ILE A 362 10.45 24.53 4.25
N ALA A 363 9.87 23.45 3.70
CA ALA A 363 10.38 22.80 2.50
C ALA A 363 10.39 23.77 1.30
N GLU A 364 9.32 24.53 1.10
CA GLU A 364 9.25 25.53 0.03
C GLU A 364 10.28 26.65 0.20
N ARG A 365 10.41 27.20 1.42
CA ARG A 365 11.39 28.28 1.71
C ARG A 365 12.80 27.80 1.41
N PHE A 366 13.13 26.58 1.83
CA PHE A 366 14.41 25.97 1.56
C PHE A 366 14.68 25.85 0.06
N ILE A 367 13.75 25.30 -0.72
CA ILE A 367 13.90 25.17 -2.18
C ILE A 367 14.02 26.54 -2.86
N LYS A 368 13.16 27.50 -2.49
CA LYS A 368 13.18 28.86 -3.04
C LYS A 368 14.50 29.57 -2.74
N ARG A 369 15.08 29.35 -1.55
CA ARG A 369 16.38 29.92 -1.17
C ARG A 369 17.53 29.29 -1.93
N ILE A 370 17.54 27.97 -2.10
CA ILE A 370 18.52 27.29 -2.96
C ILE A 370 18.46 27.86 -4.37
N ASN A 371 17.25 28.06 -4.91
CA ASN A 371 17.08 28.62 -6.25
C ASN A 371 17.63 30.05 -6.37
N LYS A 372 17.44 30.88 -5.33
CA LYS A 372 17.97 32.24 -5.29
C LYS A 372 19.50 32.28 -5.16
N GLU A 373 20.07 31.33 -4.43
CA GLU A 373 21.51 31.24 -4.16
C GLU A 373 22.20 30.23 -5.10
N TYR A 374 21.60 29.93 -6.26
CA TYR A 374 22.05 28.89 -7.20
C TYR A 374 23.54 29.02 -7.57
N ASP A 375 24.03 30.24 -7.78
CA ASP A 375 25.43 30.50 -8.15
C ASP A 375 26.45 30.01 -7.10
N LYS A 376 26.06 29.86 -5.83
CA LYS A 376 26.94 29.27 -4.80
C LYS A 376 27.10 27.77 -4.99
N PHE A 377 26.06 27.12 -5.53
CA PHE A 377 25.97 25.67 -5.63
C PHE A 377 26.36 25.14 -7.01
N SER A 378 26.35 25.98 -8.06
CA SER A 378 26.85 25.61 -9.38
C SER A 378 28.32 25.19 -9.31
N LEU A 379 28.63 23.99 -9.80
CA LEU A 379 30.02 23.60 -10.00
C LEU A 379 30.51 24.29 -11.29
N GLN A 380 31.61 25.04 -11.17
CA GLN A 380 32.29 25.64 -12.32
C GLN A 380 33.03 24.58 -13.14
#